data_AF-A0A218WCN1-F1
#
_entry.id   AF-A0A218WCN1-F1
#
_cell.length_a   1.000
_cell.length_b   1.000
_cell.length_c   1.000
_cell.angle_alpha   90.00
_cell.angle_beta   90.00
_cell.angle_gamma   90.00
#
_symmetry.space_group_name_H-M   'P 1'
#
loop_
_entity.id
_entity.type
_entity.pdbx_description
1 polymer ?
#
loop_
_entity_poly.entity_id
_entity_poly.type
_entity_poly.pdbx_seq_one_letter_code
_entity_poly.pdbx_strand_id
1 'polypeptide(L)'
;MEDLLDGTLRTLYVCGILQDVLSQMKGCIQELESSFRRKRGSELGLASEVESYLMSRKKMRKLVSKTLDSLKKMEKQSNLKKAAKEEDEAALNVLREVEQVNISVFESLLFFLSKPKTRSNGWSMGSKVMPAKRISCEVVAEANELEAFGSELLALKLSKVNSVQVRTALKRAEALESSIKETEEVLECILRCLVKTRVSLLNIISH
;
A
#
# COMPACT_ATOMS: atom_id res chain seq x y z
N MET A 1 -23.50 -1.78 -18.43
CA MET A 1 -23.06 -0.61 -17.64
C MET A 1 -23.03 -0.87 -16.13
N GLU A 2 -23.90 -1.73 -15.56
CA GLU A 2 -23.83 -2.15 -14.14
C GLU A 2 -22.45 -2.67 -13.71
N ASP A 3 -21.80 -3.52 -14.51
CA ASP A 3 -20.44 -3.99 -14.23
C ASP A 3 -19.42 -2.86 -14.03
N LEU A 4 -19.56 -1.78 -14.80
CA LEU A 4 -18.67 -0.62 -14.72
C LEU A 4 -18.95 0.20 -13.45
N LEU A 5 -20.22 0.28 -13.01
CA LEU A 5 -20.55 0.83 -11.71
C LEU A 5 -20.01 -0.03 -10.56
N ASP A 6 -20.06 -1.36 -10.66
CA ASP A 6 -19.46 -2.24 -9.66
C ASP A 6 -17.93 -2.09 -9.62
N GLY A 7 -17.28 -2.03 -10.79
CA GLY A 7 -15.84 -1.81 -10.91
C GLY A 7 -15.38 -0.45 -10.36
N THR A 8 -16.08 0.64 -10.69
CA THR A 8 -15.78 1.96 -10.11
C THR A 8 -15.98 2.00 -8.59
N LEU A 9 -16.95 1.26 -8.05
CA LEU A 9 -17.14 1.13 -6.60
C LEU A 9 -15.98 0.37 -5.95
N ARG A 10 -15.55 -0.74 -6.55
CA ARG A 10 -14.36 -1.49 -6.09
C ARG A 10 -13.13 -0.59 -6.11
N THR A 11 -12.93 0.17 -7.18
CA THR A 11 -11.80 1.10 -7.31
C THR A 11 -11.81 2.16 -6.22
N LEU A 12 -12.97 2.78 -5.95
CA LEU A 12 -13.14 3.74 -4.85
C LEU A 12 -12.83 3.11 -3.50
N TYR A 13 -13.27 1.87 -3.27
CA TYR A 13 -12.99 1.15 -2.04
C TYR A 13 -11.48 0.93 -1.83
N VAL A 14 -10.75 0.44 -2.84
CA VAL A 14 -9.28 0.26 -2.74
C VAL A 14 -8.56 1.59 -2.54
N CYS A 15 -8.96 2.62 -3.29
CA CYS A 15 -8.42 3.97 -3.18
C CYS A 15 -8.58 4.53 -1.76
N GLY A 16 -9.77 4.38 -1.15
CA GLY A 16 -10.03 4.81 0.21
C GLY A 16 -9.16 4.10 1.25
N ILE A 17 -9.00 2.77 1.13
CA ILE A 17 -8.10 2.01 2.01
C ILE A 17 -6.65 2.48 1.87
N LEU A 18 -6.18 2.74 0.65
CA LEU A 18 -4.82 3.25 0.43
C LEU A 18 -4.64 4.62 1.10
N GLN A 19 -5.63 5.51 1.00
CA GLN A 19 -5.62 6.81 1.65
C GLN A 19 -5.54 6.68 3.18
N ASP A 20 -6.36 5.82 3.78
CA ASP A 20 -6.35 5.57 5.23
C ASP A 20 -5.00 5.03 5.72
N VAL A 21 -4.36 4.15 4.94
CA VAL A 21 -3.05 3.58 5.27
C VAL A 21 -1.96 4.65 5.20
N LEU A 22 -1.95 5.46 4.13
CA LEU A 22 -0.98 6.55 3.98
C LEU A 22 -1.12 7.58 5.11
N SER A 23 -2.36 7.96 5.46
CA SER A 23 -2.61 8.91 6.54
C SER A 23 -2.17 8.38 7.91
N GLN A 24 -2.43 7.11 8.21
CA GLN A 24 -1.93 6.49 9.44
C GLN A 24 -0.40 6.42 9.46
N MET A 25 0.24 6.07 8.34
CA MET A 25 1.69 6.02 8.24
C MET A 25 2.32 7.40 8.47
N LYS A 26 1.77 8.43 7.84
CA LYS A 26 2.20 9.83 8.03
C LYS A 26 2.13 10.23 9.50
N GLY A 27 0.99 9.99 10.17
CA GLY A 27 0.83 10.31 11.59
C GLY A 27 1.85 9.59 12.48
N CYS A 28 2.09 8.30 12.24
CA CYS A 28 3.10 7.54 13.00
C CYS A 28 4.52 8.06 12.79
N ILE A 29 4.84 8.57 11.60
CA ILE A 29 6.15 9.17 11.30
C ILE A 29 6.27 10.51 12.02
N GLN A 30 5.25 11.37 11.96
CA GLN A 30 5.23 12.66 12.66
C GLN A 30 5.39 12.52 14.18
N GLU A 31 4.75 11.51 14.78
CA GLU A 31 4.91 11.16 16.19
C GLU A 31 6.36 10.76 16.51
N LEU A 32 6.93 9.87 15.70
CA LEU A 32 8.32 9.41 15.84
C LEU A 32 9.30 10.58 15.73
N GLU A 33 9.13 11.46 14.74
CA GLU A 33 9.94 12.67 14.58
C GLU A 33 9.85 13.60 15.79
N SER A 34 8.62 13.88 16.23
CA SER A 34 8.36 14.75 17.37
C SER A 34 9.04 14.21 18.63
N SER A 35 9.06 12.89 18.80
CA SER A 35 9.78 12.24 19.89
C SER A 35 11.29 12.28 19.73
N PHE A 36 11.83 12.11 18.51
CA PHE A 36 13.26 12.26 18.24
C PHE A 36 13.77 13.68 18.51
N ARG A 37 12.97 14.70 18.16
CA ARG A 37 13.30 16.12 18.42
C ARG A 37 13.25 16.46 19.92
N ARG A 38 12.26 15.93 20.66
CA ARG A 38 12.05 16.24 22.09
C ARG A 38 12.98 15.47 23.03
N LYS A 39 13.18 14.16 22.82
CA LYS A 39 13.82 13.24 23.78
C LYS A 39 15.34 13.13 23.60
N ARG A 40 16.04 14.25 23.42
CA ARG A 40 17.51 14.29 23.26
C ARG A 40 18.22 13.93 24.58
N GLY A 41 18.23 12.65 24.97
CA GLY A 41 18.96 12.15 26.14
C GLY A 41 18.37 10.96 26.90
N SER A 42 17.10 10.56 26.66
CA SER A 42 16.50 9.38 27.33
C SER A 42 16.44 8.19 26.39
N GLU A 43 17.38 7.26 26.55
CA GLU A 43 17.49 6.01 25.77
C GLU A 43 16.22 5.16 25.86
N LEU A 44 15.65 5.02 27.07
CA LEU A 44 14.41 4.26 27.30
C LEU A 44 13.21 4.86 26.58
N GLY A 45 13.08 6.20 26.59
CA GLY A 45 11.96 6.89 25.95
C GLY A 45 12.01 6.89 24.42
N LEU A 46 13.20 6.72 23.84
CA LEU A 46 13.40 6.61 22.40
C LEU A 46 13.08 5.19 21.91
N ALA A 47 13.54 4.18 22.66
CA ALA A 47 13.30 2.78 22.34
C ALA A 47 11.80 2.42 22.35
N SER A 48 11.02 2.99 23.28
CA SER A 48 9.57 2.80 23.33
C SER A 48 8.85 3.42 22.13
N GLU A 49 9.33 4.57 21.65
CA GLU A 49 8.76 5.26 20.49
C GLU A 49 8.98 4.47 19.20
N VAL A 50 10.23 4.00 19.02
CA VAL A 50 10.58 3.13 17.90
C VAL A 50 9.73 1.86 17.91
N GLU A 51 9.53 1.24 19.08
CA GLU A 51 8.66 0.07 19.21
C GLU A 51 7.21 0.38 18.82
N SER A 52 6.68 1.53 19.25
CA SER A 52 5.32 1.98 18.89
C SER A 52 5.16 2.11 17.38
N TYR A 53 6.10 2.80 16.71
CA TYR A 53 6.11 2.94 15.25
C TYR A 53 6.14 1.58 14.54
N LEU A 54 7.04 0.69 14.95
CA LEU A 54 7.17 -0.65 14.33
C LEU A 54 5.92 -1.50 14.52
N MET A 55 5.28 -1.41 15.69
CA MET A 55 4.03 -2.10 15.99
C MET A 55 2.86 -1.54 15.19
N SER A 56 2.76 -0.21 15.07
CA SER A 56 1.76 0.44 14.21
C SER A 56 1.92 0.00 12.76
N ARG A 57 3.16 0.05 12.25
CA ARG A 57 3.47 -0.43 10.89
C ARG A 57 3.08 -1.88 10.69
N LYS A 58 3.38 -2.76 11.64
CA LYS A 58 2.96 -4.18 11.59
C LYS A 58 1.44 -4.34 11.54
N LYS A 59 0.67 -3.52 12.27
CA LYS A 59 -0.80 -3.52 12.22
C LYS A 59 -1.29 -3.07 10.84
N MET A 60 -0.73 -2.00 10.28
CA MET A 60 -1.08 -1.52 8.94
C MET A 60 -0.82 -2.58 7.87
N ARG A 61 0.32 -3.28 7.90
CA ARG A 61 0.57 -4.40 6.96
C ARG A 61 -0.48 -5.50 7.05
N LYS A 62 -0.92 -5.84 8.26
CA LYS A 62 -1.98 -6.85 8.46
C LYS A 62 -3.31 -6.37 7.87
N LEU A 63 -3.65 -5.11 8.02
CA LEU A 63 -4.85 -4.53 7.40
C LEU A 63 -4.75 -4.61 5.88
N VAL A 64 -3.64 -4.15 5.30
CA VAL A 64 -3.40 -4.20 3.86
C VAL A 64 -3.49 -5.62 3.31
N SER A 65 -2.85 -6.60 3.96
CA SER A 65 -2.90 -8.00 3.54
C SER A 65 -4.34 -8.53 3.52
N LYS A 66 -5.14 -8.23 4.56
CA LYS A 66 -6.56 -8.65 4.62
C LYS A 66 -7.38 -8.03 3.50
N THR A 67 -7.13 -6.76 3.17
CA THR A 67 -7.81 -6.06 2.08
C THR A 67 -7.43 -6.64 0.71
N LEU A 68 -6.15 -6.91 0.47
CA LEU A 68 -5.72 -7.57 -0.78
C LEU A 68 -6.34 -8.97 -0.92
N ASP A 69 -6.48 -9.71 0.19
CA ASP A 69 -7.13 -11.02 0.19
C ASP A 69 -8.65 -10.92 -0.06
N SER A 70 -9.34 -9.90 0.48
CA SER A 70 -10.77 -9.69 0.20
C SER A 70 -11.00 -9.28 -1.25
N LEU A 71 -10.16 -8.41 -1.81
CA LEU A 71 -10.24 -7.99 -3.21
C LEU A 71 -10.09 -9.16 -4.18
N LYS A 72 -9.12 -10.04 -3.95
CA LYS A 72 -8.96 -11.27 -4.75
C LYS A 72 -10.18 -12.19 -4.70
N LYS A 73 -10.92 -12.20 -3.58
CA LYS A 73 -12.18 -12.97 -3.47
C LYS A 73 -13.30 -12.30 -4.26
N MET A 74 -13.42 -10.98 -4.16
CA MET A 74 -14.41 -10.19 -4.92
C MET A 74 -14.20 -10.32 -6.43
N GLU A 75 -12.94 -10.26 -6.88
CA GLU A 75 -12.59 -10.42 -8.29
C GLU A 75 -13.02 -11.78 -8.85
N LYS A 76 -12.73 -12.87 -8.13
CA LYS A 76 -13.17 -14.22 -8.52
C LYS A 76 -14.68 -14.34 -8.64
N GLN A 77 -15.43 -13.70 -7.73
CA GLN A 77 -16.89 -13.68 -7.78
C GLN A 77 -17.43 -12.87 -8.96
N SER A 78 -16.76 -11.76 -9.32
CA SER A 78 -17.14 -10.94 -10.48
C SER A 78 -16.88 -11.64 -11.82
N ASN A 79 -15.75 -12.37 -11.95
CA ASN A 79 -15.42 -13.10 -13.17
C ASN A 79 -16.37 -14.30 -13.43
N LEU A 80 -16.95 -14.88 -12.37
CA LEU A 80 -18.01 -15.89 -12.51
C LEU A 80 -19.32 -15.32 -13.07
N LYS A 81 -19.57 -14.01 -12.89
CA LYS A 81 -20.78 -13.32 -13.38
C LYS A 81 -20.66 -12.83 -14.82
N LYS A 82 -19.44 -12.58 -15.31
CA LYS A 82 -19.15 -12.04 -16.66
C LYS A 82 -19.32 -13.03 -17.82
N ALA A 83 -19.71 -14.29 -17.58
CA ALA A 83 -19.92 -15.28 -18.64
C ALA A 83 -21.19 -15.05 -19.49
N ALA A 84 -21.90 -13.94 -19.30
CA ALA A 84 -23.08 -13.59 -20.07
C ALA A 84 -23.12 -12.08 -20.31
N LYS A 85 -23.03 -11.70 -21.59
CA LYS A 85 -23.35 -10.40 -22.24
C LYS A 85 -22.16 -9.80 -22.99
N GLU A 86 -22.22 -9.99 -24.30
CA GLU A 86 -21.52 -9.19 -25.29
C GLU A 86 -22.45 -8.04 -25.66
N GLU A 87 -22.09 -6.83 -25.25
CA GLU A 87 -22.54 -5.63 -25.94
C GLU A 87 -21.32 -4.70 -26.01
N ASP A 88 -20.73 -4.67 -27.19
CA ASP A 88 -19.40 -4.15 -27.47
C ASP A 88 -19.52 -2.68 -27.89
N GLU A 89 -19.39 -1.78 -26.91
CA GLU A 89 -19.20 -0.35 -27.15
C GLU A 89 -17.77 0.01 -26.77
N ALA A 90 -16.95 0.38 -27.75
CA ALA A 90 -15.51 0.62 -27.59
C ALA A 90 -15.16 1.56 -26.42
N ALA A 91 -16.00 2.58 -26.18
CA ALA A 91 -15.83 3.51 -25.06
C ALA A 91 -15.97 2.84 -23.68
N LEU A 92 -16.90 1.89 -23.53
CA LEU A 92 -17.10 1.15 -22.29
C LEU A 92 -15.94 0.20 -22.00
N ASN A 93 -15.34 -0.39 -23.03
CA ASN A 93 -14.16 -1.24 -22.88
C ASN A 93 -12.95 -0.45 -22.40
N VAL A 94 -12.69 0.73 -22.98
CA VAL A 94 -11.63 1.63 -22.49
C VAL A 94 -11.82 2.00 -21.03
N LEU A 95 -13.06 2.30 -20.59
CA LEU A 95 -13.34 2.60 -19.19
C LEU A 95 -13.09 1.40 -18.26
N ARG A 96 -13.38 0.17 -18.70
CA ARG A 96 -13.05 -1.05 -17.94
C ARG A 96 -11.54 -1.27 -17.85
N GLU A 97 -10.79 -1.01 -18.92
CA GLU A 97 -9.33 -1.12 -18.90
C GLU A 97 -8.71 -0.11 -17.93
N VAL A 98 -9.16 1.15 -17.97
CA VAL A 98 -8.73 2.20 -17.04
C VAL A 98 -9.03 1.81 -15.59
N GLU A 99 -10.20 1.23 -15.32
CA GLU A 99 -10.57 0.71 -14.01
C GLU A 99 -9.59 -0.38 -13.53
N GLN A 100 -9.32 -1.38 -14.37
CA GLN A 100 -8.40 -2.47 -14.03
C GLN A 100 -6.97 -1.96 -13.78
N VAL A 101 -6.51 -0.98 -14.57
CA VAL A 101 -5.21 -0.33 -14.36
C VAL A 101 -5.17 0.39 -13.02
N ASN A 102 -6.19 1.19 -12.69
CA ASN A 102 -6.27 1.90 -11.41
C ASN A 102 -6.23 0.93 -10.21
N ILE A 103 -7.03 -0.15 -10.26
CA ILE A 103 -7.01 -1.19 -9.23
C ILE A 103 -5.61 -1.79 -9.10
N SER A 104 -4.99 -2.18 -10.21
CA SER A 104 -3.67 -2.80 -10.21
C SER A 104 -2.59 -1.88 -9.64
N VAL A 105 -2.66 -0.58 -9.93
CA VAL A 105 -1.77 0.45 -9.37
C VAL A 105 -1.99 0.58 -7.86
N PHE A 106 -3.23 0.70 -7.39
CA PHE A 106 -3.52 0.82 -5.97
C PHE A 106 -3.15 -0.44 -5.19
N GLU A 107 -3.42 -1.63 -5.73
CA GLU A 107 -3.00 -2.90 -5.15
C GLU A 107 -1.48 -3.00 -5.08
N SER A 108 -0.75 -2.52 -6.10
CA SER A 108 0.71 -2.49 -6.11
C SER A 108 1.28 -1.54 -5.06
N LEU A 109 0.68 -0.36 -4.88
CA LEU A 109 1.06 0.61 -3.85
C LEU A 109 0.78 0.04 -2.45
N LEU A 110 -0.42 -0.50 -2.22
CA LEU A 110 -0.75 -1.22 -0.99
C LEU A 110 0.25 -2.34 -0.72
N PHE A 111 0.53 -3.17 -1.73
CA PHE A 111 1.50 -4.25 -1.61
C PHE A 111 2.88 -3.74 -1.24
N PHE A 112 3.36 -2.67 -1.89
CA PHE A 112 4.63 -2.01 -1.58
C PHE A 112 4.70 -1.58 -0.11
N LEU A 113 3.68 -0.91 0.40
CA LEU A 113 3.58 -0.50 1.81
C LEU A 113 3.54 -1.70 2.76
N SER A 114 2.98 -2.83 2.29
CA SER A 114 2.83 -4.07 3.06
C SER A 114 4.05 -4.98 3.05
N LYS A 115 4.96 -4.85 2.08
CA LYS A 115 6.07 -5.79 1.84
C LYS A 115 6.84 -6.08 3.14
N PRO A 116 6.76 -7.29 3.69
CA PRO A 116 7.73 -7.74 4.67
C PRO A 116 9.05 -8.05 3.97
N LYS A 117 10.19 -7.90 4.66
CA LYS A 117 11.40 -8.66 4.32
C LYS A 117 11.00 -10.09 3.95
N THR A 118 11.38 -10.52 2.76
CA THR A 118 11.56 -11.93 2.47
C THR A 118 12.59 -12.42 3.48
N ARG A 119 12.13 -13.00 4.59
CA ARG A 119 12.99 -13.97 5.26
C ARG A 119 13.14 -15.07 4.23
N SER A 120 14.34 -15.24 3.70
CA SER A 120 14.80 -16.53 3.23
C SER A 120 14.78 -17.47 4.44
N ASN A 121 13.59 -17.88 4.89
CA ASN A 121 13.47 -19.01 5.77
C ASN A 121 13.88 -20.19 4.90
N GLY A 122 15.12 -20.62 5.08
CA GLY A 122 15.61 -21.89 4.56
C GLY A 122 14.67 -22.98 5.03
N TRP A 123 13.80 -23.42 4.12
CA TRP A 123 13.23 -24.76 4.18
C TRP A 123 13.74 -25.47 2.93
N SER A 124 14.81 -26.24 3.14
CA SER A 124 15.34 -27.16 2.14
C SER A 124 14.32 -28.26 1.83
N MET A 125 14.28 -28.59 0.54
CA MET A 125 13.87 -29.87 -0.06
C MET A 125 12.39 -30.26 -0.06
N GLY A 126 11.87 -30.43 -1.29
CA GLY A 126 10.93 -31.51 -1.59
C GLY A 126 9.76 -31.18 -2.51
N SER A 127 10.01 -30.88 -3.79
CA SER A 127 9.41 -31.61 -4.93
C SER A 127 9.68 -30.93 -6.26
N LYS A 128 10.08 -31.75 -7.24
CA LYS A 128 10.11 -31.43 -8.67
C LYS A 128 8.68 -31.25 -9.17
N VAL A 129 8.33 -30.07 -9.70
CA VAL A 129 7.28 -29.90 -10.71
C VAL A 129 7.74 -28.84 -11.72
N MET A 130 7.49 -29.16 -13.00
CA MET A 130 7.96 -28.52 -14.24
C MET A 130 7.55 -27.05 -14.41
N PRO A 131 8.22 -26.28 -15.29
CA PRO A 131 8.06 -24.83 -15.37
C PRO A 131 6.82 -24.47 -16.21
N ALA A 132 5.75 -24.02 -15.54
CA ALA A 132 4.77 -23.18 -16.22
C ALA A 132 5.37 -21.78 -16.33
N LYS A 133 5.49 -21.29 -17.58
CA LYS A 133 6.00 -19.98 -17.99
C LYS A 133 5.22 -18.86 -17.29
N ARG A 134 5.62 -18.55 -16.05
CA ARG A 134 5.32 -17.28 -15.41
C ARG A 134 6.36 -16.30 -15.88
N ILE A 135 5.91 -15.16 -16.38
CA ILE A 135 6.74 -13.98 -16.56
C ILE A 135 7.29 -13.66 -15.18
N SER A 136 8.53 -14.09 -14.95
CA SER A 136 9.31 -13.74 -13.78
C SER A 136 9.68 -12.27 -13.99
N CYS A 137 8.91 -11.38 -13.38
CA CYS A 137 9.42 -10.05 -13.12
C CYS A 137 10.56 -10.25 -12.11
N GLU A 138 11.78 -10.25 -12.63
CA GLU A 138 13.02 -10.21 -11.86
C GLU A 138 13.07 -8.87 -11.13
N VAL A 139 12.24 -8.74 -10.11
CA VAL A 139 12.36 -7.67 -9.13
C VAL A 139 13.52 -8.10 -8.26
N VAL A 140 14.71 -7.65 -8.65
CA VAL A 140 15.87 -7.48 -7.77
C VAL A 140 15.37 -7.19 -6.37
N ALA A 141 15.94 -7.85 -5.36
CA ALA A 141 15.63 -7.65 -3.96
C ALA A 141 16.07 -6.24 -3.50
N GLU A 142 15.44 -5.22 -4.07
CA GLU A 142 15.59 -3.83 -3.71
C GLU A 142 14.75 -3.67 -2.45
N ALA A 143 15.45 -3.45 -1.33
CA ALA A 143 14.80 -3.21 -0.06
C ALA A 143 13.91 -1.98 -0.22
N ASN A 144 12.60 -2.15 -0.05
CA ASN A 144 11.67 -1.02 0.06
C ASN A 144 12.26 -0.02 1.06
N GLU A 145 12.33 1.27 0.72
CA GLU A 145 12.82 2.36 1.59
C GLU A 145 12.19 2.27 2.99
N LEU A 146 10.92 1.88 3.05
CA LEU A 146 10.19 1.64 4.27
C LEU A 146 10.83 0.50 5.11
N GLU A 147 11.19 -0.64 4.52
CA GLU A 147 11.88 -1.74 5.20
C GLU A 147 13.30 -1.36 5.63
N ALA A 148 14.01 -0.59 4.83
CA ALA A 148 15.32 -0.06 5.17
C ALA A 148 15.22 0.84 6.40
N PHE A 149 14.27 1.78 6.42
CA PHE A 149 14.01 2.65 7.55
C PHE A 149 13.63 1.86 8.81
N GLY A 150 12.73 0.88 8.70
CA GLY A 150 12.36 0.01 9.83
C GLY A 150 13.55 -0.78 10.39
N SER A 151 14.48 -1.22 9.54
CA SER A 151 15.69 -1.92 9.96
C SER A 151 16.67 -0.98 10.68
N GLU A 152 16.80 0.25 10.20
CA GLU A 152 17.62 1.28 10.84
C GLU A 152 17.07 1.66 12.22
N LEU A 153 15.75 1.81 12.35
CA LEU A 153 15.11 2.04 13.63
C LEU A 153 15.32 0.86 14.61
N LEU A 154 15.22 -0.38 14.13
CA LEU A 154 15.54 -1.56 14.94
C LEU A 154 17.00 -1.54 15.43
N ALA A 155 17.94 -1.17 14.57
CA ALA A 155 19.35 -1.03 14.96
C ALA A 155 19.53 0.09 16.00
N LEU A 156 18.89 1.24 15.79
CA LEU A 156 18.86 2.36 16.74
C LEU A 156 18.34 1.92 18.12
N LYS A 157 17.31 1.07 18.16
CA LYS A 157 16.73 0.53 19.40
C LYS A 157 17.68 -0.40 20.15
N LEU A 158 18.50 -1.18 19.43
CA LEU A 158 19.38 -2.20 20.01
C LEU A 158 20.77 -1.67 20.39
N SER A 159 21.20 -0.55 19.81
CA SER A 159 22.50 0.08 20.08
C SER A 159 22.39 1.23 21.07
N LYS A 160 23.50 1.54 21.77
CA LYS A 160 23.61 2.76 22.58
C LYS A 160 23.32 3.98 21.69
N VAL A 161 22.28 4.73 22.04
CA VAL A 161 21.77 5.83 21.22
C VAL A 161 22.86 6.86 20.94
N ASN A 162 23.27 6.97 19.67
CA ASN A 162 24.16 8.03 19.21
C ASN A 162 23.33 9.16 18.56
N SER A 163 23.61 10.41 18.95
CA SER A 163 23.03 11.61 18.35
C SER A 163 23.14 11.67 16.81
N VAL A 164 24.16 11.06 16.22
CA VAL A 164 24.34 10.96 14.76
C VAL A 164 23.31 10.02 14.13
N GLN A 165 23.07 8.86 14.74
CA GLN A 165 22.08 7.89 14.25
C GLN A 165 20.66 8.46 14.37
N VAL A 166 20.33 9.12 15.49
CA VAL A 166 19.02 9.78 15.67
C VAL A 166 18.81 10.85 14.61
N ARG A 167 19.82 11.66 14.30
CA ARG A 167 19.74 12.68 13.25
C ARG A 167 19.55 12.07 11.86
N THR A 168 20.19 10.95 11.59
CA THR A 168 20.06 10.23 10.31
C THR A 168 18.65 9.66 10.15
N ALA A 169 18.14 9.01 11.19
CA ALA A 169 16.79 8.49 11.22
C ALA A 169 15.74 9.60 11.12
N LEU A 170 15.97 10.77 11.75
CA LEU A 170 15.09 11.93 11.61
C LEU A 170 15.02 12.45 10.17
N LYS A 171 16.16 12.61 9.49
CA LYS A 171 16.17 13.04 8.07
C LYS A 171 15.43 12.06 7.15
N ARG A 172 15.55 10.77 7.43
CA ARG A 172 14.82 9.73 6.68
C ARG A 172 13.32 9.75 6.97
N ALA A 173 12.94 9.99 8.22
CA ALA A 173 11.55 10.19 8.60
C ALA A 173 10.94 11.38 7.82
N GLU A 174 11.65 12.51 7.78
CA GLU A 174 11.19 13.74 7.09
C GLU A 174 11.01 13.49 5.58
N ALA A 175 11.97 12.81 4.95
CA ALA A 175 11.89 12.45 3.53
C ALA A 175 10.71 11.52 3.24
N LEU A 176 10.48 10.53 4.12
CA LEU A 176 9.38 9.58 3.97
C LEU A 176 8.02 10.27 4.19
N GLU A 177 7.91 11.19 5.15
CA GLU A 177 6.71 12.00 5.36
C GLU A 177 6.38 12.82 4.11
N SER A 178 7.37 13.49 3.50
CA SER A 178 7.18 14.26 2.27
C SER A 178 6.67 13.37 1.13
N SER A 179 7.30 12.21 0.91
CA SER A 179 6.88 11.27 -0.12
C SER A 179 5.45 10.74 0.09
N ILE A 180 5.08 10.45 1.34
CA ILE A 180 3.71 10.04 1.67
C ILE A 180 2.74 11.18 1.38
N LYS A 181 3.05 12.41 1.77
CA LYS A 181 2.20 13.57 1.54
C LYS A 181 1.95 13.82 0.06
N GLU A 182 3.01 13.80 -0.76
CA GLU A 182 2.88 13.93 -2.23
C GLU A 182 1.99 12.82 -2.82
N THR A 183 2.14 11.59 -2.32
CA THR A 183 1.31 10.46 -2.74
C THR A 183 -0.16 10.66 -2.35
N GLU A 184 -0.43 11.15 -1.13
CA GLU A 184 -1.79 11.46 -0.67
C GLU A 184 -2.47 12.53 -1.52
N GLU A 185 -1.75 13.59 -1.90
CA GLU A 185 -2.27 14.67 -2.75
C GLU A 185 -2.68 14.15 -4.14
N VAL A 186 -1.83 13.32 -4.75
CA VAL A 186 -2.16 12.65 -6.02
C VAL A 186 -3.36 11.74 -5.86
N LEU A 187 -3.41 10.95 -4.78
CA LEU A 187 -4.51 10.01 -4.53
C LEU A 187 -5.85 10.73 -4.31
N GLU A 188 -5.84 11.87 -3.61
CA GLU A 188 -7.03 12.71 -3.42
C GLU A 188 -7.57 13.23 -4.76
N CYS A 189 -6.67 13.61 -5.69
CA CYS A 189 -7.05 13.96 -7.05
C CYS A 189 -7.74 12.79 -7.76
N ILE A 190 -7.17 11.59 -7.69
CA ILE A 190 -7.73 10.40 -8.33
C ILE A 190 -9.09 10.05 -7.71
N LEU A 191 -9.23 10.10 -6.38
CA LEU A 191 -10.48 9.86 -5.68
C LEU A 191 -11.59 10.82 -6.16
N ARG A 192 -11.29 12.12 -6.27
CA ARG A 192 -12.22 13.12 -6.82
C ARG A 192 -12.63 12.79 -8.25
N CYS A 193 -11.69 12.37 -9.10
CA CYS A 193 -11.96 11.95 -10.47
C CYS A 193 -12.89 10.71 -10.51
N LEU A 194 -12.60 9.69 -9.71
CA LEU A 194 -13.41 8.45 -9.65
C LEU A 194 -14.85 8.72 -9.19
N VAL A 195 -15.04 9.60 -8.20
CA VAL A 195 -16.39 10.01 -7.75
C VAL A 195 -17.13 10.72 -8.88
N LYS A 196 -16.50 11.67 -9.57
CA LYS A 196 -17.11 12.37 -10.73
C LYS A 196 -17.48 11.41 -11.86
N THR A 197 -16.61 10.45 -12.19
CA THR A 197 -16.88 9.42 -13.19
C THR A 197 -18.08 8.58 -12.79
N ARG A 198 -18.15 8.12 -11.53
CA ARG A 198 -19.29 7.35 -11.02
C ARG A 198 -20.60 8.12 -11.11
N VAL A 199 -20.61 9.39 -10.69
CA VAL A 199 -21.80 10.26 -10.79
C VAL A 199 -22.24 10.41 -12.25
N SER A 200 -21.29 10.62 -13.16
CA SER A 200 -21.59 10.75 -14.59
C SER A 200 -22.20 9.47 -15.17
N LEU A 201 -21.66 8.30 -14.81
CA LEU A 201 -22.21 7.00 -15.22
C LEU A 201 -23.61 6.77 -14.66
N LEU A 202 -23.84 7.10 -13.38
CA LEU A 202 -25.18 6.99 -12.78
C LEU A 202 -26.19 7.89 -13.47
N ASN A 203 -25.81 9.12 -13.83
CA ASN A 203 -26.67 10.05 -14.55
C ASN A 203 -27.03 9.54 -15.94
N ILE A 204 -26.09 8.90 -16.66
CA ILE A 204 -26.34 8.29 -17.97
C ILE A 204 -27.33 7.12 -17.86
N ILE A 205 -27.22 6.29 -16.82
CA ILE A 205 -28.15 5.14 -16.62
C ILE A 205 -29.54 5.59 -16.17
N SER A 206 -29.63 6.71 -15.47
CA SER A 206 -30.90 7.21 -14.90
C SER A 206 -31.74 8.01 -15.90
N HIS A 207 -31.24 8.23 -17.12
CA HIS A 207 -31.89 9.01 -18.19
C HIS A 207 -32.29 8.11 -19.36
#